data_AF-A0A8W8ILQ2-F1
#
_entry.id   AF-A0A8W8ILQ2-F1
#
_cell.length_a   1.000
_cell.length_b   1.000
_cell.length_c   1.000
_cell.angle_alpha   90.00
_cell.angle_beta   90.00
_cell.angle_gamma   90.00
#
_symmetry.space_group_name_H-M   'P 1'
#
loop_
_entity.id
_entity.type
_entity.pdbx_description
1 polymer ?
#
loop_
_entity_poly.entity_id
_entity_poly.type
_entity_poly.pdbx_seq_one_letter_code
_entity_poly.pdbx_strand_id
1 'polypeptide(L)'
;MDYKRRLTPVKTPRKTKIFRPVGSTPSKFRIQDVKAKNVGYACRCIEHYEYKKAFTFLYNNYAGARRAVEHLVKKEVRKGVRNLLDYKEGSLLKKCNLENIKNFRWTAILADVAKYIPILYAALIATVTSPSNEKDLRSRIRNKALAPGIGLAVAVLLHLYSPMKVKFVQGLNSIELWRCGAQRKAFLHMNQLGLCTSKNTALRLISQLRVHSDEDLMSLKRVIEHQMETGTLGLPVCVEDATDTDISELSSEEFVQSSGTEAPTSSGSLPELPAMDDFDDSVSENVEPDTIESASDSAPHSPGYCITWDNVGKMIKACHQSTERQNKMMLWALAYGAVNRIPTTHLSDSCVKAADIPLQKFLPMEEDITEIKKRMEIIVARIIQKNMPYFHSCTVVSHIRHSFWRESSKKSKVINLGVCQENPSTTTGTIKIMEQLHEYVPRQGDDLFQLVCFGDGLSCERHNDAHMARSNGESRLSKLQGLQPQVQEFHKRMLHMQICKKGCWGNL
;
A
#
# COMPACT_ATOMS: atom_id res chain seq x y z
N MET A 1 8.07 21.08 -44.39
CA MET A 1 9.40 20.65 -44.88
C MET A 1 9.50 19.14 -44.68
N ASP A 2 9.07 18.37 -45.67
CA ASP A 2 9.06 16.91 -45.65
C ASP A 2 10.28 16.35 -46.38
N TYR A 3 11.21 15.74 -45.64
CA TYR A 3 12.34 15.02 -46.22
C TYR A 3 11.99 13.53 -46.39
N LYS A 4 11.39 13.17 -47.53
CA LYS A 4 11.30 11.78 -47.99
C LYS A 4 12.65 11.36 -48.60
N ARG A 5 13.48 10.65 -47.83
CA ARG A 5 14.66 9.95 -48.38
C ARG A 5 14.19 8.77 -49.24
N ARG A 6 14.36 8.89 -50.56
CA ARG A 6 14.24 7.76 -51.50
C ARG A 6 15.48 6.89 -51.37
N LEU A 7 15.30 5.63 -50.98
CA LEU A 7 16.36 4.61 -51.06
C LEU A 7 16.52 4.18 -52.52
N THR A 8 17.74 4.30 -53.05
CA THR A 8 18.12 3.75 -54.36
C THR A 8 18.27 2.23 -54.29
N PRO A 9 17.98 1.49 -55.37
CA PRO A 9 18.09 0.05 -55.37
C PRO A 9 19.55 -0.38 -55.35
N VAL A 10 19.89 -1.23 -54.37
CA VAL A 10 21.21 -1.85 -54.24
C VAL A 10 21.46 -2.73 -55.47
N LYS A 11 22.52 -2.40 -56.23
CA LYS A 11 22.98 -3.22 -57.35
C LYS A 11 23.35 -4.61 -56.84
N THR A 12 22.65 -5.63 -57.33
CA THR A 12 22.99 -7.04 -57.12
C THR A 12 24.42 -7.31 -57.59
N PRO A 13 25.24 -8.06 -56.82
CA PRO A 13 26.60 -8.40 -57.24
C PRO A 13 26.56 -9.24 -58.53
N ARG A 14 27.33 -8.83 -59.54
CA ARG A 14 27.56 -9.62 -60.75
C ARG A 14 28.20 -10.96 -60.36
N LYS A 15 27.57 -12.06 -60.76
CA LYS A 15 28.12 -13.42 -60.64
C LYS A 15 29.45 -13.49 -61.39
N THR A 16 30.56 -13.58 -60.66
CA THR A 16 31.86 -13.98 -61.20
C THR A 16 31.76 -15.43 -61.66
N LYS A 17 31.91 -15.66 -62.98
CA LYS A 17 32.05 -17.01 -63.55
C LYS A 17 33.40 -17.55 -63.12
N ILE A 18 33.40 -18.50 -62.18
CA ILE A 18 34.57 -19.31 -61.86
C ILE A 18 34.76 -20.30 -63.00
N PHE A 19 35.86 -20.15 -63.74
CA PHE A 19 36.31 -21.08 -64.77
C PHE A 19 36.75 -22.39 -64.09
N ARG A 20 36.08 -23.51 -64.40
CA ARG A 20 36.53 -24.85 -63.97
C ARG A 20 37.27 -25.51 -65.14
N PRO A 21 38.48 -26.05 -64.93
CA PRO A 21 39.16 -26.81 -65.96
C PRO A 21 38.37 -28.09 -66.29
N VAL A 22 38.29 -28.37 -67.59
CA VAL A 22 37.69 -29.57 -68.16
C VAL A 22 38.61 -30.74 -67.85
N GLY A 23 38.12 -31.74 -67.11
CA GLY A 23 38.89 -32.97 -66.84
C GLY A 23 38.90 -33.45 -65.39
N SER A 24 37.75 -33.46 -64.70
CA SER A 24 37.53 -34.44 -63.63
C SER A 24 36.03 -34.69 -63.51
N THR A 25 35.63 -35.92 -63.80
CA THR A 25 34.29 -36.42 -63.51
C THR A 25 34.07 -36.29 -62.00
N PRO A 26 33.04 -35.55 -61.53
CA PRO A 26 32.69 -35.60 -60.13
C PRO A 26 32.13 -37.00 -59.89
N SER A 27 32.82 -37.80 -59.07
CA SER A 27 32.20 -38.97 -58.49
C SER A 27 30.87 -38.51 -57.88
N LYS A 28 29.77 -39.17 -58.28
CA LYS A 28 28.46 -38.96 -57.66
C LYS A 28 28.60 -39.40 -56.20
N PHE A 29 29.06 -38.50 -55.33
CA PHE A 29 28.89 -38.68 -53.91
C PHE A 29 27.38 -38.76 -53.67
N ARG A 30 26.95 -39.95 -53.32
CA ARG A 30 25.59 -40.34 -53.00
C ARG A 30 25.17 -39.63 -51.71
N ILE A 31 24.84 -38.34 -51.80
CA ILE A 31 24.36 -37.51 -50.67
C ILE A 31 22.97 -37.96 -50.19
N GLN A 32 22.32 -38.89 -50.88
CA GLN A 32 20.98 -39.38 -50.52
C GLN A 32 20.95 -40.39 -49.36
N ASP A 33 22.06 -41.04 -48.97
CA ASP A 33 22.03 -42.10 -47.94
C ASP A 33 22.36 -41.66 -46.50
N VAL A 34 22.98 -40.49 -46.29
CA VAL A 34 23.35 -40.05 -44.92
C VAL A 34 22.13 -39.56 -44.13
N LYS A 35 21.12 -38.97 -44.81
CA LYS A 35 19.89 -38.50 -44.14
C LYS A 35 18.99 -39.64 -43.68
N ALA A 36 18.98 -40.77 -44.40
CA ALA A 36 18.16 -41.95 -44.08
C ALA A 36 18.73 -42.75 -42.89
N LYS A 37 20.06 -42.90 -42.82
CA LYS A 37 20.72 -43.58 -41.68
C LYS A 37 20.54 -42.86 -40.34
N ASN A 38 20.33 -41.55 -40.35
CA ASN A 38 20.20 -40.74 -39.13
C ASN A 38 18.80 -40.79 -38.51
N VAL A 39 17.71 -40.96 -39.29
CA VAL A 39 16.35 -41.12 -38.72
C VAL A 39 16.23 -42.46 -37.97
N GLY A 40 16.92 -43.50 -38.44
CA GLY A 40 16.94 -44.82 -37.78
C GLY A 40 17.55 -44.80 -36.38
N TYR A 41 18.39 -43.82 -36.03
CA TYR A 41 18.84 -43.63 -34.64
C TYR A 41 17.69 -43.15 -33.74
N ALA A 42 16.93 -42.16 -34.19
CA ALA A 42 15.79 -41.66 -33.44
C ALA A 42 14.69 -42.72 -33.28
N CYS A 43 14.41 -43.51 -34.31
CA CYS A 43 13.45 -44.63 -34.24
C CYS A 43 13.87 -45.67 -33.20
N ARG A 44 15.15 -46.10 -33.21
CA ARG A 44 15.67 -47.02 -32.18
C ARG A 44 15.58 -46.44 -30.77
N CYS A 45 15.94 -45.17 -30.59
CA CYS A 45 15.76 -44.51 -29.29
C CYS A 45 14.28 -44.48 -28.84
N ILE A 46 13.32 -44.33 -29.77
CA ILE A 46 11.88 -44.39 -29.45
C ILE A 46 11.45 -45.82 -29.06
N GLU A 47 11.92 -46.83 -29.79
CA GLU A 47 11.67 -48.25 -29.51
C GLU A 47 12.21 -48.68 -28.14
N HIS A 48 13.31 -48.06 -27.70
CA HIS A 48 13.90 -48.27 -26.38
C HIS A 48 13.39 -47.29 -25.30
N TYR A 49 12.28 -46.57 -25.53
CA TYR A 49 11.70 -45.60 -24.58
C TYR A 49 12.65 -44.44 -24.19
N GLU A 50 13.73 -44.23 -24.94
CA GLU A 50 14.70 -43.15 -24.76
C GLU A 50 14.24 -41.85 -25.45
N TYR A 51 13.02 -41.42 -25.17
CA TYR A 51 12.36 -40.29 -25.84
C TYR A 51 13.19 -39.01 -25.82
N LYS A 52 13.87 -38.70 -24.70
CA LYS A 52 14.74 -37.52 -24.59
C LYS A 52 15.84 -37.54 -25.63
N LYS A 53 16.57 -38.66 -25.76
CA LYS A 53 17.66 -38.80 -26.73
C LYS A 53 17.14 -38.74 -28.16
N ALA A 54 16.01 -39.39 -28.44
CA ALA A 54 15.36 -39.35 -29.75
C ALA A 54 14.96 -37.92 -30.15
N PHE A 55 14.23 -37.21 -29.29
CA PHE A 55 13.75 -35.87 -29.58
C PHE A 55 14.88 -34.84 -29.62
N THR A 56 15.88 -34.91 -28.74
CA THR A 56 17.07 -34.05 -28.81
C THR A 56 17.82 -34.27 -30.12
N PHE A 57 18.01 -35.53 -30.52
CA PHE A 57 18.66 -35.85 -31.79
C PHE A 57 17.87 -35.29 -32.98
N LEU A 58 16.55 -35.50 -33.03
CA LEU A 58 15.69 -34.98 -34.09
C LEU A 58 15.69 -33.45 -34.13
N TYR A 59 15.58 -32.79 -32.98
CA TYR A 59 15.56 -31.33 -32.87
C TYR A 59 16.85 -30.70 -33.36
N ASN A 60 18.01 -31.26 -33.00
CA ASN A 60 19.31 -30.70 -33.38
C ASN A 60 19.63 -30.91 -34.86
N ASN A 61 19.19 -32.02 -35.46
CA ASN A 61 19.61 -32.41 -36.81
C ASN A 61 18.58 -32.10 -37.90
N TYR A 62 17.30 -31.90 -37.57
CA TYR A 62 16.24 -31.76 -38.57
C TYR A 62 15.40 -30.49 -38.37
N ALA A 63 15.40 -29.61 -39.39
CA ALA A 63 14.57 -28.40 -39.38
C ALA A 63 13.05 -28.72 -39.34
N GLY A 64 12.62 -29.81 -39.97
CA GLY A 64 11.23 -30.26 -39.92
C GLY A 64 10.78 -30.63 -38.51
N ALA A 65 11.64 -31.33 -37.76
CA ALA A 65 11.37 -31.68 -36.36
C ALA A 65 11.30 -30.42 -35.47
N ARG A 66 12.19 -29.44 -35.66
CA ARG A 66 12.12 -28.15 -34.93
C ARG A 66 10.79 -27.43 -35.16
N ARG A 67 10.34 -27.33 -36.42
CA ARG A 67 9.04 -26.71 -36.75
C ARG A 67 7.86 -27.48 -36.16
N ALA A 68 7.92 -28.82 -36.16
CA ALA A 68 6.87 -29.65 -35.60
C ALA A 68 6.75 -29.46 -34.07
N VAL A 69 7.89 -29.43 -33.36
CA VAL A 69 7.93 -29.14 -31.91
C VAL A 69 7.43 -27.73 -31.62
N GLU A 70 7.85 -26.72 -32.40
CA GLU A 70 7.37 -25.35 -32.25
C GLU A 70 5.85 -25.27 -32.45
N HIS A 71 5.32 -25.97 -33.45
CA HIS A 71 3.89 -26.03 -33.71
C HIS A 71 3.12 -26.73 -32.57
N LEU A 72 3.65 -27.84 -32.06
CA LEU A 72 3.08 -28.57 -30.92
C LEU A 72 3.03 -27.68 -29.67
N VAL A 73 4.14 -27.03 -29.30
CA VAL A 73 4.22 -26.12 -28.16
C VAL A 73 3.22 -24.97 -28.30
N LYS A 74 3.15 -24.33 -29.48
CA LYS A 74 2.15 -23.28 -29.74
C LYS A 74 0.72 -23.79 -29.59
N LYS A 75 0.42 -25.00 -30.07
CA LYS A 75 -0.92 -25.61 -29.98
C LYS A 75 -1.31 -25.90 -28.54
N GLU A 76 -0.45 -26.55 -27.78
CA GLU A 76 -0.71 -26.92 -26.39
C GLU A 76 -0.77 -25.70 -25.46
N VAL A 77 0.13 -24.73 -25.62
CA VAL A 77 0.08 -23.48 -24.84
C VAL A 77 -1.22 -22.73 -25.13
N ARG A 78 -1.64 -22.58 -26.39
CA ARG A 78 -2.92 -21.91 -26.73
C ARG A 78 -4.13 -22.66 -26.17
N LYS A 79 -4.10 -24.00 -26.16
CA LYS A 79 -5.15 -24.83 -25.56
C LYS A 79 -5.21 -24.60 -24.05
N GLY A 80 -4.07 -24.65 -23.38
CA GLY A 80 -3.95 -24.36 -21.95
C GLY A 80 -4.44 -22.97 -21.56
N VAL A 81 -4.05 -21.94 -22.34
CA VAL A 81 -4.52 -20.56 -22.13
C VAL A 81 -6.04 -20.48 -22.22
N ARG A 82 -6.68 -21.10 -23.23
CA ARG A 82 -8.14 -21.11 -23.33
C ARG A 82 -8.78 -21.77 -22.11
N ASN A 83 -8.29 -22.94 -21.71
CA ASN A 83 -8.80 -23.64 -20.54
C ASN A 83 -8.68 -22.80 -19.26
N LEU A 84 -7.55 -22.09 -19.07
CA LEU A 84 -7.37 -21.18 -17.96
C LEU A 84 -8.36 -20.00 -18.00
N LEU A 85 -8.61 -19.43 -19.18
CA LEU A 85 -9.52 -18.29 -19.36
C LEU A 85 -11.01 -18.65 -19.27
N ASP A 86 -11.35 -19.93 -19.35
CA ASP A 86 -12.70 -20.44 -19.19
C ASP A 86 -12.98 -20.88 -17.74
N TYR A 87 -11.92 -21.07 -16.94
CA TYR A 87 -12.01 -21.36 -15.51
C TYR A 87 -12.34 -20.09 -14.71
N LYS A 88 -13.62 -19.92 -14.32
CA LYS A 88 -14.14 -18.69 -13.69
C LYS A 88 -13.50 -18.33 -12.33
N GLU A 89 -12.93 -19.29 -11.63
CA GLU A 89 -12.33 -19.08 -10.29
C GLU A 89 -10.83 -18.76 -10.33
N GLY A 90 -10.23 -18.63 -11.52
CA GLY A 90 -8.80 -18.38 -11.66
C GLY A 90 -8.36 -17.08 -10.99
N SER A 91 -7.24 -17.13 -10.26
CA SER A 91 -6.72 -15.99 -9.47
C SER A 91 -6.43 -14.76 -10.34
N LEU A 92 -6.06 -14.97 -11.61
CA LEU A 92 -5.79 -13.93 -12.60
C LEU A 92 -7.04 -13.26 -13.19
N LEU A 93 -8.19 -13.92 -13.10
CA LEU A 93 -9.46 -13.48 -13.68
C LEU A 93 -10.33 -12.72 -12.68
N LYS A 94 -9.88 -12.64 -11.43
CA LYS A 94 -10.55 -11.88 -10.37
C LYS A 94 -10.67 -10.40 -10.75
N LYS A 95 -11.75 -9.77 -10.29
CA LYS A 95 -11.92 -8.32 -10.41
C LYS A 95 -10.94 -7.62 -9.46
N CYS A 96 -10.39 -6.49 -9.88
CA CYS A 96 -9.56 -5.66 -9.01
C CYS A 96 -10.46 -4.90 -8.02
N ASN A 97 -10.66 -5.47 -6.84
CA ASN A 97 -11.41 -4.90 -5.72
C ASN A 97 -10.60 -5.09 -4.41
N LEU A 98 -11.02 -4.45 -3.32
CA LEU A 98 -10.25 -4.42 -2.08
C LEU A 98 -10.03 -5.82 -1.48
N GLU A 99 -11.07 -6.65 -1.50
CA GLU A 99 -11.02 -8.03 -0.99
C GLU A 99 -10.02 -8.90 -1.75
N ASN A 100 -10.05 -8.87 -3.09
CA ASN A 100 -9.12 -9.65 -3.91
C ASN A 100 -7.68 -9.12 -3.82
N ILE A 101 -7.49 -7.82 -3.58
CA ILE A 101 -6.17 -7.23 -3.34
C ILE A 101 -5.62 -7.71 -1.99
N LYS A 102 -6.42 -7.69 -0.91
CA LYS A 102 -6.01 -8.18 0.42
C LYS A 102 -5.63 -9.66 0.38
N ASN A 103 -6.39 -10.46 -0.34
CA ASN A 103 -6.20 -11.91 -0.45
C ASN A 103 -5.25 -12.32 -1.59
N PHE A 104 -4.57 -11.36 -2.22
CA PHE A 104 -3.74 -11.63 -3.39
C PHE A 104 -2.45 -12.38 -3.01
N ARG A 105 -2.17 -13.47 -3.72
CA ARG A 105 -0.92 -14.22 -3.58
C ARG A 105 -0.36 -14.62 -4.94
N TRP A 106 0.91 -14.32 -5.19
CA TRP A 106 1.60 -14.72 -6.42
C TRP A 106 1.67 -16.25 -6.60
N THR A 107 1.76 -16.99 -5.50
CA THR A 107 1.78 -18.46 -5.50
C THR A 107 0.49 -19.06 -6.07
N ALA A 108 -0.66 -18.43 -5.84
CA ALA A 108 -1.94 -18.88 -6.38
C ALA A 108 -1.98 -18.75 -7.92
N ILE A 109 -1.49 -17.62 -8.46
CA ILE A 109 -1.34 -17.44 -9.92
C ILE A 109 -0.45 -18.54 -10.50
N LEU A 110 0.70 -18.79 -9.89
CA LEU A 110 1.65 -19.77 -10.39
C LEU A 110 1.09 -21.20 -10.33
N ALA A 111 0.30 -21.53 -9.31
CA ALA A 111 -0.39 -22.81 -9.21
C ALA A 111 -1.42 -22.98 -10.34
N ASP A 112 -2.21 -21.95 -10.64
CA ASP A 112 -3.16 -21.95 -11.76
C ASP A 112 -2.42 -22.16 -13.09
N VAL A 113 -1.32 -21.43 -13.30
CA VAL A 113 -0.54 -21.51 -14.54
C VAL A 113 0.16 -22.87 -14.69
N ALA A 114 0.69 -23.44 -13.61
CA ALA A 114 1.28 -24.77 -13.61
C ALA A 114 0.26 -25.85 -13.96
N LYS A 115 -0.98 -25.72 -13.45
CA LYS A 115 -2.08 -26.66 -13.69
C LYS A 115 -2.60 -26.59 -15.12
N TYR A 116 -2.84 -25.39 -15.66
CA TYR A 116 -3.53 -25.23 -16.95
C TYR A 116 -2.57 -24.99 -18.14
N ILE A 117 -1.37 -24.46 -17.91
CA ILE A 117 -0.39 -24.12 -18.96
C ILE A 117 1.02 -24.63 -18.58
N PRO A 118 1.19 -25.96 -18.32
CA PRO A 118 2.42 -26.52 -17.76
C PRO A 118 3.66 -26.28 -18.64
N ILE A 119 3.50 -26.26 -19.96
CA ILE A 119 4.62 -26.01 -20.89
C ILE A 119 5.15 -24.57 -20.76
N LEU A 120 4.25 -23.58 -20.62
CA LEU A 120 4.66 -22.19 -20.43
C LEU A 120 5.28 -21.99 -19.05
N TYR A 121 4.69 -22.60 -18.03
CA TYR A 121 5.21 -22.58 -16.67
C TYR A 121 6.64 -23.13 -16.60
N ALA A 122 6.86 -24.34 -17.14
CA ALA A 122 8.16 -24.99 -17.18
C ALA A 122 9.18 -24.16 -17.97
N ALA A 123 8.80 -23.58 -19.11
CA ALA A 123 9.68 -22.72 -19.89
C ALA A 123 10.11 -21.47 -19.11
N LEU A 124 9.17 -20.79 -18.46
CA LEU A 124 9.48 -19.58 -17.67
C LEU A 124 10.35 -19.91 -16.44
N ILE A 125 10.07 -21.01 -15.75
CA ILE A 125 10.93 -21.47 -14.65
C ILE A 125 12.34 -21.77 -15.14
N ALA A 126 12.47 -22.53 -16.22
CA ALA A 126 13.78 -22.87 -16.79
C ALA A 126 14.57 -21.64 -17.25
N THR A 127 13.90 -20.53 -17.59
CA THR A 127 14.58 -19.27 -17.95
C THR A 127 15.10 -18.47 -16.77
N VAL A 128 14.54 -18.66 -15.57
CA VAL A 128 14.83 -17.84 -14.39
C VAL A 128 15.57 -18.62 -13.30
N THR A 129 15.53 -19.96 -13.35
CA THR A 129 16.11 -20.85 -12.35
C THR A 129 17.22 -21.72 -12.95
N SER A 130 18.20 -22.08 -12.12
CA SER A 130 19.14 -23.16 -12.41
C SER A 130 18.65 -24.46 -11.77
N PRO A 131 19.15 -25.65 -12.18
CA PRO A 131 18.82 -26.91 -11.51
C PRO A 131 19.11 -26.92 -10.01
N SER A 132 20.01 -26.05 -9.53
CA SER A 132 20.32 -25.87 -8.10
C SER A 132 19.27 -25.04 -7.36
N ASN A 133 18.64 -24.07 -8.04
CA ASN A 133 17.73 -23.09 -7.43
C ASN A 133 16.25 -23.40 -7.71
N GLU A 134 15.96 -24.42 -8.54
CA GLU A 134 14.60 -24.84 -8.88
C GLU A 134 13.84 -25.42 -7.67
N LYS A 135 14.55 -26.07 -6.74
CA LYS A 135 13.98 -26.55 -5.47
C LYS A 135 13.55 -25.40 -4.54
N ASP A 136 14.09 -24.21 -4.77
CA ASP A 136 13.92 -23.03 -3.92
C ASP A 136 12.81 -22.08 -4.41
N LEU A 137 12.06 -22.47 -5.45
CA LEU A 137 10.82 -21.78 -5.85
C LEU A 137 9.77 -21.68 -4.72
N ARG A 138 9.97 -22.44 -3.63
CA ARG A 138 9.15 -22.41 -2.40
C ARG A 138 9.85 -21.78 -1.19
N SER A 139 11.18 -21.62 -1.20
CA SER A 139 11.94 -21.11 -0.04
C SER A 139 12.55 -19.74 -0.32
N ARG A 140 12.45 -18.83 0.67
CA ARG A 140 13.16 -17.55 0.69
C ARG A 140 14.66 -17.80 0.74
N ILE A 141 15.34 -17.93 -0.40
CA ILE A 141 16.81 -17.87 -0.42
C ILE A 141 17.25 -16.45 -0.75
N ARG A 142 17.94 -15.84 0.22
CA ARG A 142 18.79 -14.64 0.10
C ARG A 142 18.16 -13.53 -0.76
N ASN A 143 17.16 -12.88 -0.17
CA ASN A 143 16.69 -11.51 -0.47
C ASN A 143 15.87 -11.24 -1.75
N LYS A 144 15.48 -12.23 -2.59
CA LYS A 144 14.51 -11.95 -3.69
C LYS A 144 13.51 -13.09 -3.92
N ALA A 145 12.22 -12.79 -3.72
CA ALA A 145 11.14 -13.68 -4.13
C ALA A 145 11.07 -13.75 -5.67
N LEU A 146 11.26 -14.94 -6.25
CA LEU A 146 11.14 -15.16 -7.71
C LEU A 146 9.68 -15.22 -8.19
N ALA A 147 8.76 -15.58 -7.29
CA ALA A 147 7.35 -15.75 -7.61
C ALA A 147 6.67 -14.48 -8.18
N PRO A 148 6.88 -13.26 -7.63
CA PRO A 148 6.38 -12.03 -8.24
C PRO A 148 6.87 -11.79 -9.67
N GLY A 149 8.16 -12.05 -9.94
CA GLY A 149 8.74 -11.82 -11.27
C GLY A 149 8.14 -12.75 -12.33
N ILE A 150 8.06 -14.05 -12.03
CA ILE A 150 7.46 -15.05 -12.92
C ILE A 150 5.95 -14.78 -13.07
N GLY A 151 5.27 -14.50 -11.96
CA GLY A 151 3.83 -14.20 -11.94
C GLY A 151 3.48 -12.97 -12.78
N LEU A 152 4.28 -11.91 -12.69
CA LEU A 152 4.13 -10.71 -13.51
C LEU A 152 4.36 -11.01 -15.00
N ALA A 153 5.41 -11.76 -15.35
CA ALA A 153 5.68 -12.14 -16.73
C ALA A 153 4.49 -12.90 -17.34
N VAL A 154 3.94 -13.87 -16.61
CA VAL A 154 2.75 -14.61 -17.04
C VAL A 154 1.54 -13.68 -17.16
N ALA A 155 1.30 -12.82 -16.18
CA ALA A 155 0.17 -11.89 -16.20
C ALA A 155 0.22 -10.93 -17.39
N VAL A 156 1.41 -10.46 -17.78
CA VAL A 156 1.60 -9.61 -18.97
C VAL A 156 1.29 -10.40 -20.24
N LEU A 157 1.85 -11.60 -20.40
CA LEU A 157 1.62 -12.43 -21.58
C LEU A 157 0.13 -12.79 -21.75
N LEU A 158 -0.54 -13.15 -20.65
CA LEU A 158 -1.96 -13.49 -20.67
C LEU A 158 -2.85 -12.25 -20.88
N HIS A 159 -2.47 -11.10 -20.34
CA HIS A 159 -3.16 -9.84 -20.62
C HIS A 159 -3.05 -9.45 -22.10
N LEU A 160 -1.88 -9.58 -22.71
CA LEU A 160 -1.70 -9.32 -24.14
C LEU A 160 -2.53 -10.28 -25.01
N TYR A 161 -2.75 -11.52 -24.55
CA TYR A 161 -3.63 -12.47 -25.23
C TYR A 161 -5.12 -12.15 -25.05
N SER A 162 -5.55 -11.77 -23.84
CA SER A 162 -6.94 -11.44 -23.54
C SER A 162 -7.07 -10.25 -22.57
N PRO A 163 -6.94 -9.00 -23.08
CA PRO A 163 -6.91 -7.81 -22.24
C PRO A 163 -8.21 -7.58 -21.47
N MET A 164 -9.33 -8.12 -21.99
CA MET A 164 -10.66 -7.96 -21.40
C MET A 164 -10.89 -8.86 -20.19
N LYS A 165 -10.32 -10.07 -20.19
CA LYS A 165 -10.50 -11.09 -19.14
C LYS A 165 -9.44 -10.97 -18.03
N VAL A 166 -8.18 -10.74 -18.39
CA VAL A 166 -7.06 -10.72 -17.45
C VAL A 166 -6.73 -9.27 -17.12
N LYS A 167 -7.33 -8.69 -16.08
CA LYS A 167 -7.10 -7.27 -15.72
C LYS A 167 -6.60 -7.06 -14.31
N PHE A 168 -6.59 -8.11 -13.48
CA PHE A 168 -6.32 -7.99 -12.06
C PHE A 168 -4.95 -7.35 -11.78
N VAL A 169 -3.88 -8.00 -12.25
CA VAL A 169 -2.50 -7.56 -12.02
C VAL A 169 -2.22 -6.20 -12.69
N GLN A 170 -2.71 -5.99 -13.91
CA GLN A 170 -2.59 -4.69 -14.59
C GLN A 170 -3.35 -3.58 -13.86
N GLY A 171 -4.49 -3.90 -13.25
CA GLY A 171 -5.24 -2.99 -12.39
C GLY A 171 -4.48 -2.64 -11.12
N LEU A 172 -3.85 -3.63 -10.47
CA LEU A 172 -3.01 -3.41 -9.29
C LEU A 172 -1.80 -2.51 -9.62
N ASN A 173 -1.07 -2.82 -10.70
CA ASN A 173 0.04 -1.99 -11.18
C ASN A 173 -0.42 -0.58 -11.56
N SER A 174 -1.62 -0.43 -12.10
CA SER A 174 -2.21 0.88 -12.40
C SER A 174 -2.47 1.72 -11.14
N ILE A 175 -2.89 1.09 -10.04
CA ILE A 175 -3.10 1.76 -8.76
C ILE A 175 -1.75 2.22 -8.20
N GLU A 176 -0.73 1.37 -8.23
CA GLU A 176 0.63 1.72 -7.77
C GLU A 176 1.25 2.84 -8.61
N LEU A 177 1.13 2.79 -9.94
CA LEU A 177 1.59 3.87 -10.81
C LEU A 177 0.89 5.19 -10.48
N TRP A 178 -0.41 5.15 -10.19
CA TRP A 178 -1.14 6.35 -9.79
C TRP A 178 -0.66 6.88 -8.44
N ARG A 179 -0.44 5.99 -7.46
CA ARG A 179 0.07 6.31 -6.13
C ARG A 179 1.45 6.98 -6.20
N CYS A 180 2.32 6.50 -7.08
CA CYS A 180 3.64 7.09 -7.35
C CYS A 180 3.59 8.39 -8.18
N GLY A 181 2.40 8.94 -8.46
CA GLY A 181 2.26 10.19 -9.19
C GLY A 181 2.57 10.10 -10.69
N ALA A 182 2.51 8.90 -11.29
CA ALA A 182 2.88 8.70 -12.68
C ALA A 182 2.02 9.54 -13.64
N GLN A 183 2.68 10.17 -14.61
CA GLN A 183 2.02 11.02 -15.59
C GLN A 183 1.22 10.21 -16.62
N ARG A 184 0.32 10.88 -17.36
CA ARG A 184 -0.50 10.24 -18.40
C ARG A 184 0.34 9.53 -19.48
N LYS A 185 1.51 10.08 -19.82
CA LYS A 185 2.45 9.47 -20.78
C LYS A 185 3.02 8.14 -20.27
N ALA A 186 3.36 8.06 -18.99
CA ALA A 186 3.83 6.82 -18.37
C ALA A 186 2.75 5.73 -18.42
N PHE A 187 1.51 6.07 -18.06
CA PHE A 187 0.37 5.15 -18.23
C PHE A 187 0.17 4.70 -19.67
N LEU A 188 0.35 5.60 -20.65
CA LEU A 188 0.21 5.25 -22.06
C LEU A 188 1.26 4.21 -22.49
N HIS A 189 2.54 4.45 -22.17
CA HIS A 189 3.63 3.56 -22.53
C HIS A 189 3.53 2.21 -21.80
N MET A 190 3.25 2.21 -20.50
CA MET A 190 3.14 0.97 -19.71
C MET A 190 1.91 0.15 -20.08
N ASN A 191 0.81 0.80 -20.50
CA ASN A 191 -0.37 0.11 -21.03
C ASN A 191 -0.09 -0.57 -22.38
N GLN A 192 0.71 0.05 -23.26
CA GLN A 192 1.14 -0.57 -24.52
C GLN A 192 1.99 -1.83 -24.28
N LEU A 193 2.75 -1.88 -23.19
CA LEU A 193 3.52 -3.04 -22.78
C LEU A 193 2.69 -4.11 -22.04
N GLY A 194 1.40 -3.86 -21.78
CA GLY A 194 0.53 -4.77 -21.02
C GLY A 194 0.86 -4.82 -19.52
N LEU A 195 1.59 -3.83 -19.00
CA LEU A 195 2.00 -3.75 -17.59
C LEU A 195 0.93 -3.13 -16.70
N CYS A 196 0.11 -2.23 -17.25
CA CYS A 196 -0.95 -1.55 -16.51
C CYS A 196 -2.17 -1.30 -17.40
N THR A 197 -3.29 -0.91 -16.81
CA THR A 197 -4.46 -0.38 -17.52
C THR A 197 -4.33 1.11 -17.82
N SER A 198 -5.31 1.68 -18.54
CA SER A 198 -5.34 3.12 -18.82
C SER A 198 -5.46 3.97 -17.55
N LYS A 199 -4.96 5.21 -17.57
CA LYS A 199 -5.10 6.16 -16.44
C LYS A 199 -6.55 6.35 -16.01
N ASN A 200 -7.49 6.41 -16.95
CA ASN A 200 -8.91 6.58 -16.64
C ASN A 200 -9.49 5.34 -15.94
N THR A 201 -9.06 4.15 -16.36
CA THR A 201 -9.41 2.89 -15.69
C THR A 201 -8.84 2.85 -14.28
N ALA A 202 -7.57 3.25 -14.11
CA ALA A 202 -6.93 3.36 -12.79
C ALA A 202 -7.73 4.28 -11.86
N LEU A 203 -8.11 5.47 -12.34
CA LEU A 203 -8.92 6.42 -11.57
C LEU A 203 -10.28 5.82 -11.18
N ARG A 204 -10.97 5.11 -12.08
CA ARG A 204 -12.23 4.43 -11.76
C ARG A 204 -12.05 3.34 -10.71
N LEU A 205 -10.98 2.55 -10.80
CA LEU A 205 -10.66 1.53 -9.79
C LEU A 205 -10.39 2.18 -8.43
N ILE A 206 -9.63 3.27 -8.39
CA ILE A 206 -9.37 4.01 -7.15
C ILE A 206 -10.67 4.58 -6.59
N SER A 207 -11.53 5.15 -7.43
CA SER A 207 -12.86 5.61 -7.00
C SER A 207 -13.68 4.48 -6.40
N GLN A 208 -13.67 3.28 -7.00
CA GLN A 208 -14.36 2.10 -6.45
C GLN A 208 -13.75 1.65 -5.12
N LEU A 209 -12.42 1.69 -4.97
CA LEU A 209 -11.75 1.35 -3.71
C LEU A 209 -12.03 2.37 -2.60
N ARG A 210 -12.31 3.62 -2.95
CA ARG A 210 -12.65 4.68 -1.99
C ARG A 210 -14.05 4.56 -1.40
N VAL A 211 -15.00 3.95 -2.11
CA VAL A 211 -16.41 3.86 -1.66
C VAL A 211 -16.55 3.17 -0.29
N HIS A 212 -15.60 2.31 0.08
CA HIS A 212 -15.62 1.57 1.34
C HIS A 212 -14.50 2.02 2.30
N SER A 213 -13.90 3.19 2.08
CA SER A 213 -12.77 3.65 2.91
C SER A 213 -13.16 4.14 4.29
N ASP A 214 -14.42 4.53 4.47
CA ASP A 214 -15.04 5.04 5.68
C ASP A 214 -15.95 4.02 6.38
N GLU A 215 -16.04 2.79 5.86
CA GLU A 215 -16.95 1.74 6.35
C GLU A 215 -16.75 1.44 7.84
N ASP A 216 -15.49 1.38 8.29
CA ASP A 216 -15.14 1.21 9.69
C ASP A 216 -15.71 2.34 10.57
N LEU A 217 -15.64 3.60 10.11
CA LEU A 217 -16.14 4.74 10.88
C LEU A 217 -17.67 4.76 10.89
N MET A 218 -18.28 4.40 9.76
CA MET A 218 -19.73 4.26 9.63
C MET A 218 -20.27 3.12 10.51
N SER A 219 -19.49 2.04 10.69
CA SER A 219 -19.86 0.96 11.62
C SER A 219 -19.88 1.46 13.07
N LEU A 220 -18.87 2.24 13.48
CA LEU A 220 -18.80 2.85 14.82
C LEU A 220 -19.93 3.84 15.04
N LYS A 221 -20.24 4.66 14.03
CA LYS A 221 -21.37 5.58 14.02
C LYS A 221 -22.68 4.84 14.34
N ARG A 222 -22.97 3.75 13.62
CA ARG A 222 -24.20 2.95 13.84
C ARG A 222 -24.29 2.37 15.24
N VAL A 223 -23.16 1.95 15.82
CA VAL A 223 -23.14 1.46 17.21
C VAL A 223 -23.52 2.58 18.19
N ILE A 224 -22.98 3.78 18.00
CA ILE A 224 -23.33 4.94 18.83
C ILE A 224 -24.81 5.31 18.64
N GLU A 225 -25.32 5.34 17.40
CA GLU A 225 -26.73 5.60 17.11
C GLU A 225 -27.65 4.59 17.82
N HIS A 226 -27.32 3.29 17.78
CA HIS A 226 -28.07 2.27 18.48
C HIS A 226 -28.02 2.41 20.02
N GLN A 227 -26.89 2.87 20.56
CA GLN A 227 -26.75 3.13 21.99
C GLN A 227 -27.53 4.37 22.44
N MET A 228 -27.62 5.39 21.58
CA MET A 228 -28.52 6.53 21.79
C MET A 228 -29.97 6.03 21.84
N GLU A 229 -30.38 5.20 20.86
CA GLU A 229 -31.73 4.64 20.76
C GLU A 229 -32.17 3.84 21.98
N THR A 230 -31.26 3.04 22.51
CA THR A 230 -31.52 2.16 23.66
C THR A 230 -31.28 2.85 25.01
N GLY A 231 -30.77 4.09 25.01
CA GLY A 231 -30.37 4.80 26.24
C GLY A 231 -29.21 4.12 26.98
N THR A 232 -28.41 3.30 26.28
CA THR A 232 -27.30 2.51 26.85
C THR A 232 -25.93 3.18 26.65
N LEU A 233 -25.92 4.45 26.29
CA LEU A 233 -24.70 5.20 26.03
C LEU A 233 -23.81 5.19 27.30
N GLY A 234 -22.56 4.75 27.14
CA GLY A 234 -21.61 4.58 28.25
C GLY A 234 -21.68 3.23 29.00
N LEU A 235 -22.66 2.36 28.70
CA LEU A 235 -22.70 1.00 29.25
C LEU A 235 -21.75 0.05 28.48
N PRO A 236 -21.27 -1.02 29.14
CA PRO A 236 -20.42 -2.02 28.49
C PRO A 236 -21.17 -2.74 27.36
N VAL A 237 -20.53 -2.86 26.20
CA VAL A 237 -21.10 -3.55 25.05
C VAL A 237 -20.92 -5.06 25.23
N CYS A 238 -22.03 -5.80 25.24
CA CYS A 238 -21.98 -7.25 25.01
C CYS A 238 -21.77 -7.47 23.50
N VAL A 239 -20.52 -7.63 23.09
CA VAL A 239 -20.22 -8.08 21.72
C VAL A 239 -20.45 -9.59 21.71
N GLU A 240 -21.50 -10.06 21.05
CA GLU A 240 -21.58 -11.49 20.70
C GLU A 240 -20.45 -11.81 19.73
N ASP A 241 -19.61 -12.78 20.10
CA ASP A 241 -18.40 -13.20 19.41
C ASP A 241 -18.62 -13.41 17.91
N ALA A 242 -17.96 -12.57 17.10
CA ALA A 242 -17.68 -12.86 15.71
C ALA A 242 -16.17 -13.08 15.55
N THR A 243 -15.75 -14.32 15.85
CA THR A 243 -14.53 -14.98 15.43
C THR A 243 -13.21 -14.24 15.68
N ASP A 244 -12.60 -14.54 16.83
CA ASP A 244 -11.15 -14.54 16.98
C ASP A 244 -10.53 -15.41 15.88
N THR A 245 -9.86 -14.75 14.92
CA THR A 245 -8.84 -15.42 14.12
C THR A 245 -7.52 -14.85 14.59
N ASP A 246 -6.77 -15.67 15.31
CA ASP A 246 -5.35 -15.46 15.60
C ASP A 246 -4.62 -15.05 14.32
N ILE A 247 -4.21 -13.78 14.25
CA ILE A 247 -3.21 -13.30 13.30
C ILE A 247 -1.98 -12.91 14.11
N SER A 248 -1.34 -13.92 14.68
CA SER A 248 0.05 -13.88 15.12
C SER A 248 0.88 -14.65 14.09
N GLU A 249 1.15 -14.07 12.93
CA GLU A 249 2.35 -14.37 12.15
C GLU A 249 2.51 -13.46 10.93
N LEU A 250 3.72 -12.89 10.80
CA LEU A 250 4.36 -12.34 9.60
C LEU A 250 4.03 -10.89 9.21
N SER A 251 4.75 -9.96 9.85
CA SER A 251 5.02 -8.61 9.32
C SER A 251 6.49 -8.26 9.59
N SER A 252 7.37 -8.66 8.68
CA SER A 252 8.73 -8.12 8.56
C SER A 252 8.94 -7.81 7.06
N GLU A 253 8.67 -6.57 6.66
CA GLU A 253 9.05 -6.04 5.34
C GLU A 253 10.26 -5.12 5.51
N GLU A 254 11.43 -5.65 5.16
CA GLU A 254 12.68 -4.90 5.07
C GLU A 254 12.70 -4.04 3.78
N PHE A 255 13.13 -2.79 3.98
CA PHE A 255 13.33 -1.79 2.96
C PHE A 255 14.69 -2.02 2.27
N VAL A 256 14.69 -2.43 0.99
CA VAL A 256 15.94 -2.61 0.22
C VAL A 256 16.41 -1.27 -0.33
N GLN A 257 17.48 -0.72 0.24
CA GLN A 257 18.29 0.35 -0.36
C GLN A 257 19.15 -0.20 -1.51
N SER A 258 19.19 0.54 -2.62
CA SER A 258 20.00 0.24 -3.81
C SER A 258 21.06 1.32 -3.96
N SER A 259 22.32 0.96 -3.75
CA SER A 259 23.52 1.78 -4.01
C SER A 259 23.85 1.82 -5.52
N GLY A 260 24.18 3.01 -6.04
CA GLY A 260 24.69 3.22 -7.39
C GLY A 260 25.39 4.58 -7.53
N THR A 261 26.70 4.49 -7.74
CA THR A 261 27.79 5.48 -7.82
C THR A 261 27.66 6.61 -8.88
N GLU A 262 28.06 7.83 -8.47
CA GLU A 262 28.72 9.02 -9.10
C GLU A 262 28.73 9.22 -10.65
N ALA A 263 28.70 10.43 -11.27
CA ALA A 263 29.17 11.80 -10.94
C ALA A 263 28.53 12.86 -11.92
N PRO A 264 29.00 14.12 -12.05
CA PRO A 264 28.87 15.27 -11.15
C PRO A 264 28.15 16.48 -11.81
N THR A 265 27.60 17.43 -11.03
CA THR A 265 27.56 18.87 -11.37
C THR A 265 27.07 19.74 -10.19
N SER A 266 28.04 20.37 -9.52
CA SER A 266 28.06 21.74 -8.97
C SER A 266 26.76 22.42 -8.49
N SER A 267 26.61 22.57 -7.17
CA SER A 267 26.61 23.87 -6.43
C SER A 267 25.71 23.88 -5.17
N GLY A 268 26.32 24.20 -4.02
CA GLY A 268 25.64 24.73 -2.82
C GLY A 268 25.27 23.75 -1.68
N SER A 269 26.26 23.28 -0.91
CA SER A 269 26.11 22.35 0.22
C SER A 269 25.65 23.01 1.54
N LEU A 270 24.58 22.46 2.13
CA LEU A 270 24.26 22.46 3.58
C LEU A 270 24.68 21.08 4.14
N PRO A 271 25.16 20.95 5.40
CA PRO A 271 25.66 19.66 5.91
C PRO A 271 24.54 18.66 6.16
N GLU A 272 24.76 17.43 5.69
CA GLU A 272 23.90 16.26 5.79
C GLU A 272 24.07 15.58 7.17
N LEU A 273 22.96 15.32 7.87
CA LEU A 273 22.92 14.66 9.18
C LEU A 273 23.10 13.13 9.02
N PRO A 274 23.76 12.43 9.95
CA PRO A 274 23.88 10.97 9.91
C PRO A 274 22.52 10.29 10.16
N ALA A 275 22.26 9.24 9.38
CA ALA A 275 21.09 8.37 9.51
C ALA A 275 21.11 7.62 10.84
N MET A 276 19.95 7.58 11.52
CA MET A 276 19.75 6.71 12.68
C MET A 276 19.27 5.34 12.18
N ASP A 277 19.98 4.30 12.60
CA ASP A 277 19.62 2.90 12.38
C ASP A 277 18.41 2.52 13.25
N ASP A 278 17.36 1.97 12.62
CA ASP A 278 16.24 1.32 13.28
C ASP A 278 16.63 -0.13 13.60
N PHE A 279 16.83 -0.46 14.87
CA PHE A 279 17.07 -1.82 15.34
C PHE A 279 15.83 -2.40 16.03
N ASP A 280 15.55 -3.65 15.66
CA ASP A 280 14.41 -4.50 16.01
C ASP A 280 14.40 -4.87 17.51
N ASP A 281 13.27 -4.67 18.20
CA ASP A 281 13.09 -4.96 19.63
C ASP A 281 12.12 -6.13 19.79
N SER A 282 12.67 -7.34 19.78
CA SER A 282 11.98 -8.57 20.15
C SER A 282 12.66 -9.19 21.38
N VAL A 283 12.26 -8.75 22.56
CA VAL A 283 12.61 -9.42 23.82
C VAL A 283 11.33 -9.87 24.51
N SER A 284 11.27 -11.17 24.77
CA SER A 284 10.23 -11.88 25.50
C SER A 284 10.09 -11.37 26.94
N GLU A 285 8.87 -10.98 27.32
CA GLU A 285 8.51 -10.62 28.69
C GLU A 285 8.37 -11.88 29.56
N ASN A 286 9.15 -11.95 30.65
CA ASN A 286 8.79 -12.71 31.85
C ASN A 286 8.56 -11.66 32.95
N VAL A 287 7.32 -11.57 33.46
CA VAL A 287 6.95 -10.68 34.56
C VAL A 287 6.18 -11.48 35.60
N GLU A 288 6.71 -11.52 36.83
CA GLU A 288 5.95 -11.94 38.02
C GLU A 288 4.94 -10.85 38.42
N PRO A 289 3.74 -11.22 38.93
CA PRO A 289 2.68 -10.27 39.19
C PRO A 289 2.76 -9.72 40.62
N ASP A 290 3.19 -8.47 40.78
CA ASP A 290 2.84 -7.69 41.97
C ASP A 290 1.43 -7.12 41.82
N THR A 291 0.60 -7.48 42.80
CA THR A 291 -0.85 -7.29 42.79
C THR A 291 -1.19 -5.86 43.18
N ILE A 292 -1.50 -5.02 42.19
CA ILE A 292 -2.35 -3.85 42.41
C ILE A 292 -3.74 -4.28 41.95
N GLU A 293 -4.68 -4.34 42.89
CA GLU A 293 -6.10 -4.63 42.64
C GLU A 293 -6.62 -3.72 41.51
N SER A 294 -6.74 -4.30 40.32
CA SER A 294 -7.42 -3.69 39.20
C SER A 294 -8.91 -3.66 39.53
N ALA A 295 -9.45 -2.46 39.76
CA ALA A 295 -10.87 -2.21 39.65
C ALA A 295 -11.33 -2.66 38.26
N SER A 296 -12.02 -3.81 38.22
CA SER A 296 -12.78 -4.41 37.11
C SER A 296 -12.16 -4.32 35.71
N ASP A 297 -11.85 -5.49 35.12
CA ASP A 297 -11.95 -5.71 33.68
C ASP A 297 -13.40 -5.44 33.24
N SER A 298 -13.79 -4.17 33.16
CA SER A 298 -15.11 -3.77 32.70
C SER A 298 -15.17 -3.98 31.20
N ALA A 299 -16.25 -4.66 30.77
CA ALA A 299 -16.56 -4.94 29.38
C ALA A 299 -16.38 -3.70 28.48
N PRO A 300 -16.07 -3.89 27.18
CA PRO A 300 -15.68 -2.81 26.29
C PRO A 300 -16.68 -1.66 26.35
N HIS A 301 -16.21 -0.51 26.86
CA HIS A 301 -17.00 0.71 26.95
C HIS A 301 -17.48 1.12 25.55
N SER A 302 -18.64 1.78 25.50
CA SER A 302 -19.24 2.34 24.29
C SER A 302 -18.18 3.01 23.39
N PRO A 303 -18.08 2.64 22.11
CA PRO A 303 -17.04 3.13 21.21
C PRO A 303 -17.20 4.63 20.98
N GLY A 304 -16.06 5.35 20.87
CA GLY A 304 -16.03 6.75 20.48
C GLY A 304 -14.99 7.02 19.41
N TYR A 305 -15.14 8.11 18.69
CA TYR A 305 -14.14 8.59 17.75
C TYR A 305 -14.12 10.12 17.72
N CYS A 306 -13.03 10.67 17.19
CA CYS A 306 -12.92 12.08 16.85
C CYS A 306 -12.63 12.23 15.36
N ILE A 307 -12.96 13.40 14.82
CA ILE A 307 -12.66 13.76 13.44
C ILE A 307 -11.55 14.80 13.47
N THR A 308 -10.66 14.76 12.49
CA THR A 308 -9.65 15.80 12.29
C THR A 308 -9.68 16.21 10.84
N TRP A 309 -9.57 17.50 10.56
CA TRP A 309 -9.30 17.98 9.21
C TRP A 309 -8.26 19.09 9.21
N ASP A 310 -7.48 19.15 8.13
CA ASP A 310 -6.46 20.18 7.92
C ASP A 310 -6.35 20.54 6.44
N ASN A 311 -5.71 21.67 6.16
CA ASN A 311 -5.48 22.22 4.84
C ASN A 311 -4.49 21.34 4.05
N VAL A 312 -4.89 20.89 2.87
CA VAL A 312 -3.99 20.28 1.88
C VAL A 312 -3.86 21.19 0.67
N GLY A 313 -2.64 21.70 0.47
CA GLY A 313 -2.30 22.61 -0.61
C GLY A 313 -1.58 21.90 -1.75
N LYS A 314 -1.98 22.15 -2.99
CA LYS A 314 -1.22 21.77 -4.18
C LYS A 314 -0.97 22.97 -5.07
N MET A 315 0.32 23.34 -5.19
CA MET A 315 0.74 24.37 -6.13
C MET A 315 0.77 23.80 -7.55
N ILE A 316 -0.08 24.34 -8.42
CA ILE A 316 -0.03 24.14 -9.85
C ILE A 316 0.84 25.23 -10.44
N LYS A 317 2.02 24.84 -10.91
CA LYS A 317 2.94 25.74 -11.62
C LYS A 317 2.55 25.80 -13.10
N ALA A 318 2.42 27.03 -13.63
CA ALA A 318 2.30 27.21 -15.06
C ALA A 318 3.66 26.91 -15.71
N CYS A 319 3.67 26.19 -16.84
CA CYS A 319 4.90 25.94 -17.60
C CYS A 319 5.51 27.24 -18.14
N HIS A 320 4.65 28.21 -18.45
CA HIS A 320 5.03 29.57 -18.83
C HIS A 320 4.04 30.52 -18.15
N GLN A 321 4.54 31.42 -17.32
CA GLN A 321 3.71 32.39 -16.62
C GLN A 321 3.31 33.51 -17.57
N SER A 322 2.02 33.74 -17.72
CA SER A 322 1.46 34.88 -18.45
C SER A 322 0.36 35.52 -17.62
N THR A 323 -0.10 36.72 -18.01
CA THR A 323 -1.23 37.40 -17.32
C THR A 323 -2.45 36.50 -17.18
N GLU A 324 -2.70 35.62 -18.15
CA GLU A 324 -3.81 34.66 -18.13
C GLU A 324 -3.48 33.32 -17.45
N ARG A 325 -2.19 32.95 -17.36
CA ARG A 325 -1.71 31.66 -16.85
C ARG A 325 -0.73 31.88 -15.70
N GLN A 326 -1.28 32.10 -14.53
CA GLN A 326 -0.53 32.22 -13.28
C GLN A 326 -0.43 30.89 -12.53
N ASN A 327 0.52 30.80 -11.61
CA ASN A 327 0.55 29.70 -10.65
C ASN A 327 -0.73 29.74 -9.81
N LYS A 328 -1.33 28.58 -9.59
CA LYS A 328 -2.56 28.45 -8.79
C LYS A 328 -2.27 27.55 -7.59
N MET A 329 -2.55 28.04 -6.39
CA MET A 329 -2.61 27.18 -5.22
C MET A 329 -4.00 26.59 -5.13
N MET A 330 -4.12 25.27 -5.27
CA MET A 330 -5.35 24.58 -4.90
C MET A 330 -5.30 24.32 -3.40
N LEU A 331 -6.28 24.83 -2.68
CA LEU A 331 -6.45 24.59 -1.24
C LEU A 331 -7.69 23.73 -1.07
N TRP A 332 -7.52 22.58 -0.42
CA TRP A 332 -8.56 21.63 -0.09
C TRP A 332 -8.46 21.24 1.39
N ALA A 333 -9.43 20.50 1.91
CA ALA A 333 -9.35 19.94 3.25
C ALA A 333 -9.13 18.42 3.19
N LEU A 334 -8.14 17.91 3.91
CA LEU A 334 -7.94 16.49 4.14
C LEU A 334 -8.52 16.13 5.49
N ALA A 335 -9.36 15.09 5.56
CA ALA A 335 -9.98 14.66 6.79
C ALA A 335 -9.67 13.19 7.13
N TYR A 336 -9.62 12.89 8.42
CA TYR A 336 -9.53 11.54 8.94
C TYR A 336 -10.30 11.41 10.26
N GLY A 337 -10.81 10.21 10.54
CA GLY A 337 -11.36 9.84 11.84
C GLY A 337 -10.31 9.08 12.67
N ALA A 338 -10.25 9.32 13.97
CA ALA A 338 -9.43 8.53 14.88
C ALA A 338 -10.32 7.88 15.94
N VAL A 339 -10.17 6.56 16.10
CA VAL A 339 -10.93 5.81 17.11
C VAL A 339 -10.35 6.11 18.49
N ASN A 340 -11.22 6.46 19.44
CA ASN A 340 -10.82 6.73 20.80
C ASN A 340 -10.40 5.42 21.46
N ARG A 341 -9.14 5.33 21.88
CA ARG A 341 -8.66 4.18 22.67
C ARG A 341 -9.32 4.12 24.04
N ILE A 342 -9.60 5.31 24.60
CA ILE A 342 -10.34 5.51 25.84
C ILE A 342 -11.53 6.38 25.47
N PRO A 343 -12.73 5.80 25.30
CA PRO A 343 -13.91 6.59 24.99
C PRO A 343 -14.34 7.40 26.20
N THR A 344 -14.81 8.63 25.99
CA THR A 344 -15.29 9.52 27.07
C THR A 344 -16.76 9.31 27.42
N THR A 345 -17.41 8.33 26.80
CA THR A 345 -18.85 8.02 26.95
C THR A 345 -19.22 7.55 28.36
N HIS A 346 -18.24 7.11 29.16
CA HIS A 346 -18.42 6.76 30.57
C HIS A 346 -18.41 7.97 31.51
N LEU A 347 -18.02 9.16 31.01
CA LEU A 347 -17.98 10.37 31.81
C LEU A 347 -19.38 10.99 31.86
N SER A 348 -19.73 11.58 33.00
CA SER A 348 -21.02 12.25 33.17
C SER A 348 -21.07 13.58 32.41
N ASP A 349 -22.19 13.84 31.74
CA ASP A 349 -22.48 15.14 31.09
C ASP A 349 -22.81 16.27 32.08
N SER A 350 -22.56 16.09 33.38
CA SER A 350 -22.81 17.11 34.39
C SER A 350 -21.88 18.31 34.18
N CYS A 351 -22.44 19.43 33.73
CA CYS A 351 -21.71 20.68 33.61
C CYS A 351 -21.67 21.40 34.97
N VAL A 352 -20.47 21.68 35.46
CA VAL A 352 -20.23 22.50 36.65
C VAL A 352 -19.75 23.86 36.16
N LYS A 353 -20.25 24.97 36.75
CA LYS A 353 -19.75 26.30 36.36
C LYS A 353 -18.27 26.37 36.69
N ALA A 354 -17.48 26.96 35.81
CA ALA A 354 -16.03 27.08 36.00
C ALA A 354 -15.67 27.76 37.34
N ALA A 355 -16.49 28.71 37.81
CA ALA A 355 -16.32 29.40 39.08
C ALA A 355 -16.50 28.49 40.32
N ASP A 356 -17.21 27.38 40.18
CA ASP A 356 -17.52 26.45 41.28
C ASP A 356 -16.47 25.32 41.38
N ILE A 357 -15.54 25.23 40.42
CA ILE A 357 -14.46 24.25 40.44
C ILE A 357 -13.37 24.75 41.40
N PRO A 358 -13.03 24.00 42.48
CA PRO A 358 -12.01 24.42 43.43
C PRO A 358 -10.66 24.67 42.75
N LEU A 359 -9.96 25.74 43.15
CA LEU A 359 -8.65 26.10 42.58
C LEU A 359 -7.61 24.98 42.71
N GLN A 360 -7.71 24.17 43.77
CA GLN A 360 -6.86 23.02 44.04
C GLN A 360 -6.96 21.93 42.96
N LYS A 361 -8.02 21.92 42.13
CA LYS A 361 -8.11 21.01 40.98
C LYS A 361 -7.33 21.49 39.75
N PHE A 362 -6.97 22.76 39.70
CA PHE A 362 -6.21 23.35 38.59
C PHE A 362 -4.71 23.47 38.89
N LEU A 363 -4.37 23.62 40.16
CA LEU A 363 -3.00 23.76 40.60
C LEU A 363 -2.41 22.40 40.96
N PRO A 364 -1.21 22.05 40.47
CA PRO A 364 -0.54 20.83 40.89
C PRO A 364 -0.34 20.84 42.40
N MET A 365 -0.77 19.76 43.06
CA MET A 365 -0.51 19.52 44.46
C MET A 365 0.86 18.84 44.63
N GLU A 366 1.35 18.76 45.87
CA GLU A 366 2.62 18.08 46.18
C GLU A 366 2.61 16.61 45.73
N GLU A 367 1.45 15.97 45.82
CA GLU A 367 1.21 14.60 45.33
C GLU A 367 1.38 14.50 43.80
N ASP A 368 0.80 15.43 43.04
CA ASP A 368 0.95 15.48 41.58
C ASP A 368 2.41 15.67 41.17
N ILE A 369 3.13 16.56 41.87
CA ILE A 369 4.56 16.82 41.62
C ILE A 369 5.37 15.55 41.88
N THR A 370 5.06 14.83 42.96
CA THR A 370 5.74 13.58 43.32
C THR A 370 5.45 12.49 42.28
N GLU A 371 4.20 12.37 41.83
CA GLU A 371 3.84 11.42 40.78
C GLU A 371 4.52 11.75 39.46
N ILE A 372 4.53 13.03 39.06
CA ILE A 372 5.23 13.48 37.85
C ILE A 372 6.72 13.15 37.92
N LYS A 373 7.39 13.39 39.05
CA LYS A 373 8.80 13.02 39.26
C LYS A 373 9.03 11.53 39.05
N LYS A 374 8.21 10.68 39.67
CA LYS A 374 8.28 9.21 39.50
C LYS A 374 8.09 8.78 38.04
N ARG A 375 7.17 9.43 37.32
CA ARG A 375 6.96 9.18 35.88
C ARG A 375 8.16 9.65 35.05
N MET A 376 8.78 10.78 35.41
CA MET A 376 9.98 11.30 34.74
C MET A 376 11.19 10.40 34.96
N GLU A 377 11.38 9.84 36.15
CA GLU A 377 12.45 8.87 36.46
C GLU A 377 12.42 7.67 35.50
N ILE A 378 11.23 7.13 35.22
CA ILE A 378 11.05 6.03 34.25
C ILE A 378 11.49 6.47 32.84
N ILE A 379 11.12 7.68 32.42
CA ILE A 379 11.50 8.20 31.10
C ILE A 379 13.02 8.39 31.01
N VAL A 380 13.64 8.96 32.04
CA VAL A 380 15.09 9.16 32.10
C VAL A 380 15.81 7.82 32.09
N ALA A 381 15.33 6.84 32.85
CA ALA A 381 15.89 5.49 32.84
C ALA A 381 15.87 4.86 31.44
N ARG A 382 14.80 5.04 30.66
CA ARG A 382 14.73 4.57 29.26
C ARG A 382 15.73 5.29 28.36
N ILE A 383 15.88 6.60 28.53
CA ILE A 383 16.85 7.40 27.75
C ILE A 383 18.27 6.92 28.06
N ILE A 384 18.59 6.71 29.33
CA ILE A 384 19.89 6.20 29.76
C ILE A 384 20.13 4.81 29.16
N GLN A 385 19.19 3.87 29.33
CA GLN A 385 19.29 2.53 28.76
C GLN A 385 19.50 2.58 27.24
N LYS A 386 18.72 3.39 26.52
CA LYS A 386 18.79 3.49 25.05
C LYS A 386 20.13 4.06 24.54
N ASN A 387 20.75 4.99 25.27
CA ASN A 387 21.93 5.71 24.79
C ASN A 387 23.25 5.24 25.43
N MET A 388 23.19 4.47 26.51
CA MET A 388 24.37 4.01 27.25
C MET A 388 24.43 2.48 27.25
N PRO A 389 25.32 1.87 26.43
CA PRO A 389 25.36 0.42 26.26
C PRO A 389 25.57 -0.38 27.54
N TYR A 390 26.21 0.22 28.54
CA TYR A 390 26.41 -0.37 29.86
C TYR A 390 25.10 -0.74 30.57
N PHE A 391 24.01 -0.02 30.29
CA PHE A 391 22.71 -0.23 30.94
C PHE A 391 21.74 -1.06 30.11
N HIS A 392 22.13 -1.60 28.94
CA HIS A 392 21.24 -2.42 28.11
C HIS A 392 20.68 -3.65 28.84
N SER A 393 21.45 -4.23 29.76
CA SER A 393 21.02 -5.38 30.56
C SER A 393 20.07 -5.03 31.70
N CYS A 394 19.84 -3.75 31.99
CA CYS A 394 18.93 -3.33 33.06
C CYS A 394 17.48 -3.38 32.57
N THR A 395 16.59 -3.98 33.35
CA THR A 395 15.16 -3.96 33.05
C THR A 395 14.58 -2.58 33.39
N VAL A 396 14.06 -1.87 32.39
CA VAL A 396 13.36 -0.60 32.58
C VAL A 396 11.90 -0.78 32.20
N VAL A 397 10.99 -0.21 33.00
CA VAL A 397 9.56 -0.25 32.74
C VAL A 397 9.25 0.39 31.38
N SER A 398 8.68 -0.36 30.44
CA SER A 398 8.40 0.06 29.06
C SER A 398 7.21 1.02 28.92
N HIS A 399 6.20 0.89 29.78
CA HIS A 399 5.03 1.77 29.81
C HIS A 399 4.75 2.27 31.23
N ILE A 400 4.54 3.59 31.38
CA ILE A 400 4.15 4.16 32.67
C ILE A 400 2.77 3.59 33.03
N ARG A 401 2.64 2.96 34.21
CA ARG A 401 1.37 2.36 34.65
C ARG A 401 0.40 3.47 35.06
N HIS A 402 -0.82 3.41 34.54
CA HIS A 402 -1.96 4.26 34.89
C HIS A 402 -3.25 3.49 34.54
N SER A 403 -4.42 3.96 34.96
CA SER A 403 -5.69 3.20 34.87
C SER A 403 -6.04 2.69 33.47
N PHE A 404 -5.53 3.33 32.41
CA PHE A 404 -5.80 3.00 31.00
C PHE A 404 -4.53 2.68 30.21
N TRP A 405 -3.49 2.16 30.87
CA TRP A 405 -2.18 1.94 30.25
C TRP A 405 -2.26 0.87 29.15
N ARG A 406 -3.14 -0.14 29.29
CA ARG A 406 -3.34 -1.20 28.28
C ARG A 406 -3.88 -0.60 26.98
N GLU A 407 -4.91 0.22 27.06
CA GLU A 407 -5.52 0.93 25.93
C GLU A 407 -4.55 1.94 25.32
N SER A 408 -3.82 2.66 26.17
CA SER A 408 -2.86 3.69 25.76
C SER A 408 -1.58 3.11 25.14
N SER A 409 -1.26 1.85 25.41
CA SER A 409 -0.13 1.15 24.78
C SER A 409 -0.42 0.73 23.33
N LYS A 410 -1.70 0.56 22.96
CA LYS A 410 -2.11 0.12 21.61
C LYS A 410 -1.87 1.21 20.57
N LYS A 411 -1.53 0.82 19.34
CA LYS A 411 -1.41 1.73 18.19
C LYS A 411 -2.77 2.36 17.86
N SER A 412 -2.81 3.66 17.59
CA SER A 412 -4.05 4.33 17.17
C SER A 412 -4.58 3.78 15.84
N LYS A 413 -5.89 3.54 15.78
CA LYS A 413 -6.61 3.26 14.53
C LYS A 413 -7.10 4.58 13.93
N VAL A 414 -6.59 4.90 12.73
CA VAL A 414 -6.95 6.09 11.96
C VAL A 414 -7.63 5.66 10.67
N ILE A 415 -8.76 6.28 10.35
CA ILE A 415 -9.60 5.99 9.19
C ILE A 415 -9.57 7.22 8.29
N ASN A 416 -9.10 7.05 7.06
CA ASN A 416 -8.96 8.15 6.11
C ASN A 416 -10.34 8.49 5.49
N LEU A 417 -10.80 9.73 5.68
CA LEU A 417 -12.09 10.22 5.14
C LEU A 417 -11.91 10.94 3.80
N GLY A 418 -10.67 11.05 3.31
CA GLY A 418 -10.35 11.59 2.01
C GLY A 418 -10.21 13.11 1.99
N VAL A 419 -10.28 13.65 0.78
CA VAL A 419 -10.05 15.08 0.51
C VAL A 419 -11.36 15.73 0.06
N CYS A 420 -11.83 16.68 0.85
CA CYS A 420 -12.91 17.60 0.54
C CYS A 420 -12.38 18.68 -0.40
N GLN A 421 -12.84 18.69 -1.66
CA GLN A 421 -12.36 19.63 -2.69
C GLN A 421 -12.99 21.03 -2.58
N GLU A 422 -13.16 21.51 -1.36
CA GLU A 422 -13.71 22.82 -1.04
C GLU A 422 -12.60 23.68 -0.42
N ASN A 423 -12.67 25.00 -0.61
CA ASN A 423 -11.61 25.89 -0.18
C ASN A 423 -11.75 26.22 1.31
N PRO A 424 -10.86 25.73 2.20
CA PRO A 424 -10.97 25.98 3.63
C PRO A 424 -10.68 27.44 4.00
N SER A 425 -10.20 28.28 3.07
CA SER A 425 -9.95 29.70 3.32
C SER A 425 -11.19 30.58 3.17
N THR A 426 -12.32 30.05 2.72
CA THR A 426 -13.58 30.81 2.61
C THR A 426 -14.62 30.21 3.54
N THR A 427 -15.45 31.04 4.17
CA THR A 427 -16.54 30.59 5.05
C THR A 427 -17.48 29.61 4.34
N THR A 428 -17.82 29.87 3.07
CA THR A 428 -18.64 28.96 2.26
C THR A 428 -17.97 27.61 2.05
N GLY A 429 -16.65 27.58 1.83
CA GLY A 429 -15.92 26.33 1.68
C GLY A 429 -15.86 25.56 3.00
N THR A 430 -15.62 26.24 4.12
CA THR A 430 -15.66 25.64 5.46
C THR A 430 -17.04 25.07 5.80
N ILE A 431 -18.13 25.79 5.50
CA ILE A 431 -19.50 25.29 5.69
C ILE A 431 -19.68 23.96 4.95
N LYS A 432 -19.28 23.88 3.68
CA LYS A 432 -19.41 22.64 2.90
C LYS A 432 -18.51 21.51 3.41
N ILE A 433 -17.31 21.83 3.91
CA ILE A 433 -16.44 20.84 4.56
C ILE A 433 -17.17 20.27 5.79
N MET A 434 -17.76 21.13 6.61
CA MET A 434 -18.51 20.72 7.80
C MET A 434 -19.76 19.90 7.43
N GLU A 435 -20.49 20.28 6.38
CA GLU A 435 -21.63 19.51 5.85
C GLU A 435 -21.22 18.11 5.39
N GLN A 436 -20.03 17.95 4.79
CA GLN A 436 -19.50 16.62 4.43
C GLN A 436 -19.12 15.83 5.68
N LEU A 437 -18.49 16.46 6.67
CA LEU A 437 -18.10 15.78 7.92
C LEU A 437 -19.30 15.42 8.80
N HIS A 438 -20.42 16.14 8.66
CA HIS A 438 -21.70 15.84 9.31
C HIS A 438 -22.28 14.48 8.94
N GLU A 439 -21.90 13.92 7.79
CA GLU A 439 -22.28 12.55 7.41
C GLU A 439 -21.79 11.53 8.46
N TYR A 440 -20.73 11.85 9.20
CA TYR A 440 -20.15 11.01 10.24
C TYR A 440 -20.63 11.35 11.65
N VAL A 441 -21.54 12.31 11.86
CA VAL A 441 -22.09 12.62 13.19
C VAL A 441 -23.22 11.64 13.51
N PRO A 442 -23.13 10.83 14.60
CA PRO A 442 -24.22 9.96 15.03
C PRO A 442 -25.46 10.77 15.38
N ARG A 443 -26.64 10.30 14.96
CA ARG A 443 -27.91 10.98 15.16
C ARG A 443 -29.03 10.03 15.56
N GLN A 444 -29.93 10.52 16.41
CA GLN A 444 -31.20 9.87 16.73
C GLN A 444 -32.30 10.92 16.71
N GLY A 445 -33.14 10.92 15.68
CA GLY A 445 -34.13 12.00 15.49
C GLY A 445 -33.44 13.36 15.29
N ASP A 446 -33.76 14.35 16.14
CA ASP A 446 -33.11 15.68 16.16
C ASP A 446 -31.93 15.75 17.14
N ASP A 447 -31.68 14.70 17.91
CA ASP A 447 -30.54 14.62 18.83
C ASP A 447 -29.27 14.17 18.09
N LEU A 448 -28.19 14.91 18.36
CA LEU A 448 -26.89 14.72 17.74
C LEU A 448 -25.86 14.36 18.82
N PHE A 449 -25.07 13.32 18.58
CA PHE A 449 -23.92 13.02 19.41
C PHE A 449 -22.79 14.01 19.11
N GLN A 450 -22.26 14.69 20.15
CA GLN A 450 -21.23 15.69 19.97
C GLN A 450 -19.86 15.04 19.77
N LEU A 451 -19.31 15.15 18.56
CA LEU A 451 -17.96 14.70 18.22
C LEU A 451 -16.96 15.84 18.33
N VAL A 452 -15.78 15.56 18.88
CA VAL A 452 -14.66 16.49 18.83
C VAL A 452 -14.09 16.50 17.40
N CYS A 453 -13.99 17.70 16.83
CA CYS A 453 -13.44 17.96 15.51
C CYS A 453 -12.15 18.77 15.65
N PHE A 454 -11.02 18.08 15.49
CA PHE A 454 -9.70 18.65 15.62
C PHE A 454 -9.27 19.39 14.35
N GLY A 455 -8.53 20.49 14.54
CA GLY A 455 -7.87 21.24 13.49
C GLY A 455 -6.76 22.12 14.05
N ASP A 456 -6.02 22.81 13.18
CA ASP A 456 -5.14 23.89 13.65
C ASP A 456 -5.94 25.09 14.17
N GLY A 457 -5.27 26.06 14.78
CA GLY A 457 -5.95 27.22 15.40
C GLY A 457 -6.81 27.98 14.39
N LEU A 458 -6.30 28.18 13.18
CA LEU A 458 -7.00 28.90 12.11
C LEU A 458 -8.20 28.10 11.57
N SER A 459 -8.08 26.79 11.45
CA SER A 459 -9.20 25.91 11.04
C SER A 459 -10.30 25.90 12.09
N CYS A 460 -9.96 25.95 13.38
CA CYS A 460 -10.93 26.05 14.46
C CYS A 460 -11.65 27.41 14.47
N GLU A 461 -10.94 28.52 14.24
CA GLU A 461 -11.53 29.84 14.07
C GLU A 461 -12.56 29.84 12.92
N ARG A 462 -12.17 29.32 11.76
CA ARG A 462 -13.05 29.21 10.59
C ARG A 462 -14.24 28.29 10.82
N HIS A 463 -14.07 27.25 11.64
CA HIS A 463 -15.15 26.36 12.07
C HIS A 463 -16.16 27.14 12.92
N ASN A 464 -15.69 27.96 13.87
CA ASN A 464 -16.55 28.84 14.66
C ASN A 464 -17.27 29.87 13.77
N ASP A 465 -16.59 30.48 12.80
CA ASP A 465 -17.21 31.39 11.84
C ASP A 465 -18.32 30.70 11.04
N ALA A 466 -18.12 29.45 10.63
CA ALA A 466 -19.13 28.67 9.95
C ALA A 466 -20.35 28.37 10.84
N HIS A 467 -20.16 28.04 12.12
CA HIS A 467 -21.26 27.93 13.09
C HIS A 467 -22.02 29.25 13.24
N MET A 468 -21.30 30.36 13.38
CA MET A 468 -21.92 31.69 13.50
C MET A 468 -22.73 32.05 12.26
N ALA A 469 -22.19 31.78 11.07
CA ALA A 469 -22.87 32.01 9.78
C ALA A 469 -24.14 31.17 9.62
N ARG A 470 -24.21 30.01 10.28
CA ARG A 470 -25.35 29.07 10.24
C ARG A 470 -26.22 29.12 11.51
N SER A 471 -25.96 30.01 12.45
CA SER A 471 -26.64 30.10 13.76
C SER A 471 -28.17 30.21 13.66
N ASN A 472 -28.68 30.84 12.61
CA ASN A 472 -30.11 31.02 12.33
C ASN A 472 -30.78 29.82 11.63
N GLY A 473 -30.10 28.67 11.50
CA GLY A 473 -30.69 27.46 10.95
C GLY A 473 -31.91 26.97 11.75
N GLU A 474 -32.84 26.27 11.10
CA GLU A 474 -34.07 25.77 11.75
C GLU A 474 -33.79 24.54 12.64
N SER A 475 -32.81 23.73 12.28
CA SER A 475 -32.45 22.46 12.94
C SER A 475 -31.01 22.48 13.48
N ARG A 476 -30.70 21.59 14.42
CA ARG A 476 -29.33 21.48 14.96
C ARG A 476 -28.30 21.18 13.87
N LEU A 477 -28.68 20.34 12.91
CA LEU A 477 -27.86 20.01 11.73
C LEU A 477 -27.63 21.22 10.82
N SER A 478 -28.67 22.01 10.52
CA SER A 478 -28.53 23.21 9.68
C SER A 478 -27.74 24.34 10.36
N LYS A 479 -27.66 24.32 11.70
CA LYS A 479 -26.74 25.14 12.52
C LYS A 479 -25.31 24.58 12.60
N LEU A 480 -25.05 23.50 11.87
CA LEU A 480 -23.82 22.75 11.89
C LEU A 480 -23.41 22.16 13.26
N GLN A 481 -24.36 22.00 14.20
CA GLN A 481 -24.08 21.40 15.53
C GLN A 481 -23.70 19.92 15.42
N GLY A 482 -23.11 19.37 16.49
CA GLY A 482 -22.65 17.97 16.55
C GLY A 482 -21.17 17.78 16.24
N LEU A 483 -20.50 18.78 15.66
CA LEU A 483 -19.04 18.86 15.59
C LEU A 483 -18.57 19.98 16.52
N GLN A 484 -17.72 19.67 17.49
CA GLN A 484 -17.14 20.62 18.41
C GLN A 484 -15.70 20.93 17.98
N PRO A 485 -15.39 22.13 17.47
CA PRO A 485 -14.03 22.48 17.10
C PRO A 485 -13.11 22.47 18.33
N GLN A 486 -11.97 21.80 18.19
CA GLN A 486 -10.93 21.78 19.21
C GLN A 486 -9.55 21.93 18.57
N VAL A 487 -8.73 22.84 19.10
CA VAL A 487 -7.38 23.03 18.59
C VAL A 487 -6.54 21.78 18.90
N GLN A 488 -5.98 21.17 17.86
CA GLN A 488 -4.99 20.11 18.00
C GLN A 488 -3.61 20.69 17.74
N GLU A 489 -2.79 20.72 18.78
CA GLU A 489 -1.49 21.39 18.73
C GLU A 489 -0.37 20.56 18.05
N PHE A 490 -0.69 19.92 16.92
CA PHE A 490 0.30 19.19 16.11
C PHE A 490 1.47 20.11 15.70
N HIS A 491 1.15 21.34 15.30
CA HIS A 491 2.13 22.36 14.94
C HIS A 491 3.04 22.76 16.11
N LYS A 492 2.53 22.85 17.36
CA LYS A 492 3.39 23.15 18.52
C LYS A 492 4.26 21.97 18.93
N ARG A 493 3.81 20.72 18.78
CA ARG A 493 4.68 19.55 18.97
C ARG A 493 5.83 19.53 17.95
N MET A 494 5.54 19.84 16.69
CA MET A 494 6.56 20.00 15.64
C MET A 494 7.51 21.18 15.89
N LEU A 495 6.98 22.34 16.30
CA LEU A 495 7.79 23.51 16.69
C LEU A 495 8.68 23.21 17.90
N HIS A 496 8.16 22.52 18.93
CA HIS A 496 8.94 22.14 20.11
C HIS A 496 10.10 21.20 19.73
N MET A 497 9.85 20.22 18.85
CA MET A 497 10.92 19.36 18.31
C MET A 497 11.95 20.14 17.47
N GLN A 498 11.52 21.17 16.72
CA GLN A 498 12.43 22.03 15.97
C GLN A 498 13.26 22.97 16.87
N ILE A 499 12.67 23.45 17.97
CA ILE A 499 13.35 24.29 18.97
C ILE A 499 14.37 23.48 19.77
N CYS A 500 14.03 22.26 20.20
CA CYS A 500 14.98 21.36 20.86
C CYS A 500 16.19 21.03 19.96
N LYS A 501 15.99 20.92 18.63
CA LYS A 501 17.08 20.78 17.67
C LYS A 501 17.97 22.02 17.55
N LYS A 502 17.40 23.23 17.63
CA LYS A 502 18.18 24.48 17.60
C LYS A 502 18.92 24.78 18.91
N GLY A 503 18.37 24.38 20.05
CA GLY A 503 19.02 24.54 21.36
C GLY A 503 20.24 23.63 21.57
N CYS A 504 20.28 22.44 20.95
CA CYS A 504 21.40 21.51 21.10
C CYS A 504 22.65 21.88 20.27
N TRP A 505 22.56 22.88 19.39
CA TRP A 505 23.69 23.36 18.57
C TRP A 505 24.18 24.75 19.00
N GLY A 506 23.61 25.34 20.05
CA GLY A 506 24.00 26.66 20.57
C GLY A 506 24.97 26.64 21.74
N ASN A 507 25.30 25.46 22.30
CA ASN A 507 26.22 25.28 23.42
C ASN A 507 27.11 24.04 23.21
N LEU A 508 27.76 23.95 22.05
CA LEU A 508 28.92 23.08 21.80
C LEU A 508 29.93 23.83 20.95
#